data_AF-A0A3B1DNZ1-F1
#
_entry.id   AF-A0A3B1DNZ1-F1
#
_cell.length_a   1.000
_cell.length_b   1.000
_cell.length_c   1.000
_cell.angle_alpha   90.00
_cell.angle_beta   90.00
_cell.angle_gamma   90.00
#
_symmetry.space_group_name_H-M   'P 1'
#
loop_
_entity.id
_entity.type
_entity.pdbx_description
1 polymer ?
#
loop_
_entity_poly.entity_id
_entity_poly.type
_entity_poly.pdbx_seq_one_letter_code
_entity_poly.pdbx_strand_id
1 'polypeptide(L)'
;MSPEKALVLEVEAKKTEKTMSLARYVMGRMVRKVNVDEDLLQHWVLPAEDFSGDVVAASMTAGDRVHLMLADGTGHGISAALCMMPVSEIFYAMSGKGFPIASIARELNKKMVSLLPVDRFVAATLASIDWSNKTIEIWNGGGPAAFFVNEAGERIQTWKSKNLPIGVLSDKDFDDKVDVFHWEQGGQFFMYSDGLTEARNPADELFGNERMYQALLRADTASRFEHLKESLMAHIDAAVSDDDVSVLAVNCKTDFEGSVELEAKTKSNQAIVRGPGTWKLELKLDAADIQKIDLLPILLTWLKQCGISQKNSQRLFLILTELYNNAVDHGLLGLDSKLKTSSEGFEGYLKKRSERLSKLQEASIEIYLERIKDKKEDYLFFRIKDSGPGFDFVQHFRGQVICVDLLSGRGITLVNSLTRRMTYLEPGNEVEVEYILG
;
A
#
# COMPACT_ATOMS: atom_id res chain seq x y z
N MET A 1 14.23 -52.97 7.09
CA MET A 1 14.91 -51.90 6.30
C MET A 1 16.40 -52.01 6.56
N SER A 2 17.28 -52.02 5.55
CA SER A 2 18.73 -52.16 5.77
C SER A 2 19.31 -50.86 6.38
N PRO A 3 20.38 -50.94 7.19
CA PRO A 3 21.01 -49.77 7.81
C PRO A 3 21.42 -48.68 6.81
N GLU A 4 21.89 -49.07 5.62
CA GLU A 4 22.22 -48.12 4.54
C GLU A 4 21.00 -47.36 4.02
N LYS A 5 19.83 -48.01 3.87
CA LYS A 5 18.60 -47.33 3.44
C LYS A 5 18.10 -46.34 4.49
N ALA A 6 18.27 -46.65 5.77
CA ALA A 6 17.93 -45.74 6.86
C ALA A 6 18.84 -44.50 6.86
N LEU A 7 20.15 -44.68 6.64
CA LEU A 7 21.11 -43.58 6.58
C LEU A 7 20.87 -42.65 5.37
N VAL A 8 20.55 -43.21 4.20
CA VAL A 8 20.22 -42.42 3.00
C VAL A 8 18.95 -41.58 3.23
N LEU A 9 17.90 -42.18 3.79
CA LEU A 9 16.66 -41.47 4.12
C LEU A 9 16.90 -40.35 5.15
N GLU A 10 17.75 -40.57 6.14
CA GLU A 10 18.08 -39.57 7.16
C GLU A 10 18.86 -38.38 6.55
N VAL A 11 19.77 -38.64 5.61
CA VAL A 11 20.51 -37.60 4.90
C VAL A 11 19.59 -36.80 3.97
N GLU A 12 18.69 -37.46 3.25
CA GLU A 12 17.69 -36.80 2.40
C GLU A 12 16.70 -35.96 3.23
N ALA A 13 16.24 -36.47 4.37
CA ALA A 13 15.38 -35.74 5.30
C ALA A 13 16.06 -34.47 5.82
N LYS A 14 17.31 -34.55 6.29
CA LYS A 14 18.09 -33.38 6.75
C LYS A 14 18.31 -32.35 5.64
N LYS A 15 18.54 -32.80 4.41
CA LYS A 15 18.72 -31.91 3.26
C LYS A 15 17.42 -31.19 2.90
N THR A 16 16.30 -31.91 2.93
CA THR A 16 14.96 -31.36 2.69
C THR A 16 14.59 -30.35 3.76
N GLU A 17 14.80 -30.68 5.04
CA GLU A 17 14.55 -29.78 6.18
C GLU A 17 15.34 -28.46 6.04
N LYS A 18 16.62 -28.55 5.64
CA LYS A 18 17.46 -27.37 5.44
C LYS A 18 16.97 -26.48 4.28
N THR A 19 16.51 -27.08 3.18
CA THR A 19 15.88 -26.35 2.06
C THR A 19 14.57 -25.69 2.50
N MET A 20 13.71 -26.42 3.22
CA MET A 20 12.44 -25.90 3.74
C MET A 20 12.65 -24.77 4.75
N SER A 21 13.69 -24.85 5.58
CA SER A 21 14.06 -23.78 6.51
C SER A 21 14.47 -22.50 5.79
N LEU A 22 15.28 -22.61 4.73
CA LEU A 22 15.66 -21.46 3.91
C LEU A 22 14.45 -20.85 3.20
N ALA A 23 13.59 -21.68 2.60
CA ALA A 23 12.38 -21.20 1.94
C ALA A 23 11.45 -20.46 2.92
N ARG A 24 11.26 -20.97 4.15
CA ARG A 24 10.50 -20.26 5.21
C ARG A 24 11.13 -18.91 5.55
N TYR A 25 12.45 -18.87 5.69
CA TYR A 25 13.18 -17.63 5.99
C TYR A 25 12.98 -16.57 4.90
N VAL A 26 13.06 -16.95 3.62
CA VAL A 26 12.89 -16.01 2.51
C VAL A 26 11.44 -15.55 2.42
N MET A 27 10.47 -16.48 2.43
CA MET A 27 9.03 -16.18 2.39
C MET A 27 8.59 -15.23 3.52
N GLY A 28 9.01 -15.50 4.75
CA GLY A 28 8.68 -14.67 5.91
C GLY A 28 9.29 -13.26 5.88
N ARG A 29 10.26 -12.99 5.00
CA ARG A 29 10.79 -11.63 4.76
C ARG A 29 10.11 -10.89 3.61
N MET A 30 9.48 -11.62 2.69
CA MET A 30 8.79 -11.02 1.54
C MET A 30 7.38 -10.56 1.89
N VAL A 31 6.66 -11.35 2.68
CA VAL A 31 5.45 -10.89 3.34
C VAL A 31 5.90 -9.99 4.49
N ARG A 32 5.87 -8.66 4.28
CA ARG A 32 6.21 -7.73 5.35
C ARG A 32 5.22 -7.97 6.49
N LYS A 33 5.71 -7.99 7.72
CA LYS A 33 4.83 -7.95 8.88
C LYS A 33 3.84 -6.80 8.69
N VAL A 34 2.57 -7.11 8.87
CA VAL A 34 1.51 -6.12 8.91
C VAL A 34 1.84 -5.18 10.07
N ASN A 35 2.46 -4.04 9.75
CA ASN A 35 2.84 -3.01 10.71
C ASN A 35 1.73 -1.97 10.80
N VAL A 36 0.52 -2.45 11.08
CA VAL A 36 -0.65 -1.64 11.39
C VAL A 36 -1.02 -1.98 12.83
N ASP A 37 -1.51 -0.98 13.56
CA ASP A 37 -1.97 -1.15 14.94
C ASP A 37 -2.95 -2.33 15.04
N GLU A 38 -2.75 -3.22 16.02
CA GLU A 38 -3.64 -4.37 16.27
C GLU A 38 -5.06 -3.91 16.64
N ASP A 39 -5.20 -2.69 17.19
CA ASP A 39 -6.50 -2.05 17.43
C ASP A 39 -7.22 -1.65 16.13
N LEU A 40 -6.50 -1.56 15.01
CA LEU A 40 -7.06 -1.19 13.70
C LEU A 40 -7.16 -2.39 12.77
N LEU A 41 -6.21 -3.32 12.81
CA LEU A 41 -6.14 -4.44 11.89
C LEU A 41 -5.77 -5.72 12.63
N GLN A 42 -6.64 -6.71 12.51
CA GLN A 42 -6.41 -8.07 13.00
C GLN A 42 -6.26 -9.01 11.81
N HIS A 43 -5.34 -9.96 11.90
CA HIS A 43 -5.18 -10.98 10.88
C HIS A 43 -4.88 -12.34 11.49
N TRP A 44 -5.18 -13.39 10.75
CA TRP A 44 -4.94 -14.77 11.12
C TRP A 44 -4.63 -15.57 9.89
N VAL A 45 -3.56 -16.35 9.94
CA VAL A 45 -3.18 -17.31 8.91
C VAL A 45 -2.94 -18.62 9.61
N LEU A 46 -3.72 -19.64 9.25
CA LEU A 46 -3.56 -21.02 9.67
C LEU A 46 -3.22 -21.83 8.41
N PRO A 47 -1.94 -22.18 8.20
CA PRO A 47 -1.54 -22.92 7.02
C PRO A 47 -1.96 -24.39 7.11
N ALA A 48 -2.31 -25.01 5.97
CA ALA A 48 -2.58 -26.44 5.87
C ALA A 48 -1.29 -27.29 5.89
N GLU A 49 -0.20 -26.74 5.36
CA GLU A 49 1.12 -27.39 5.32
C GLU A 49 2.21 -26.50 5.95
N ASP A 50 3.49 -26.81 5.71
CA ASP A 50 4.63 -25.99 6.14
C ASP A 50 4.64 -24.57 5.52
N PHE A 51 3.91 -24.37 4.42
CA PHE A 51 3.82 -23.11 3.68
C PHE A 51 2.37 -22.85 3.29
N SER A 52 1.94 -21.61 3.52
CA SER A 52 0.67 -21.12 2.99
C SER A 52 0.84 -20.64 1.55
N GLY A 53 -0.09 -21.05 0.68
CA GLY A 53 -0.34 -20.46 -0.62
C GLY A 53 -1.02 -19.09 -0.51
N ASP A 54 -1.61 -18.77 0.64
CA ASP A 54 -2.18 -17.46 0.92
C ASP A 54 -1.11 -16.42 1.28
N VAL A 55 -1.39 -15.18 0.88
CA VAL A 55 -0.71 -13.98 1.37
C VAL A 55 -1.73 -12.99 1.90
N VAL A 56 -1.57 -12.67 3.19
CA VAL A 56 -2.18 -11.51 3.82
C VAL A 56 -1.15 -10.39 3.91
N ALA A 57 -1.43 -9.26 3.28
CA ALA A 57 -0.54 -8.12 3.26
C ALA A 57 -1.29 -6.82 3.58
N ALA A 58 -0.61 -5.92 4.28
CA ALA A 58 -1.11 -4.58 4.58
C ALA A 58 0.01 -3.56 4.47
N SER A 59 -0.28 -2.40 3.90
CA SER A 59 0.67 -1.30 3.75
C SER A 59 -0.02 0.03 3.99
N MET A 60 0.51 0.80 4.95
CA MET A 60 0.15 2.21 5.07
C MET A 60 0.67 2.98 3.85
N THR A 61 -0.16 3.84 3.30
CA THR A 61 0.19 4.78 2.24
C THR A 61 0.62 6.12 2.86
N ALA A 62 1.33 6.94 2.09
CA ALA A 62 1.67 8.30 2.50
C ALA A 62 0.41 9.21 2.71
N GLY A 63 -0.75 8.80 2.18
CA GLY A 63 -2.02 9.51 2.30
C GLY A 63 -2.88 9.10 3.51
N ASP A 64 -2.32 8.37 4.48
CA ASP A 64 -3.03 7.88 5.67
C ASP A 64 -4.18 6.90 5.37
N ARG A 65 -4.07 6.22 4.22
CA ARG A 65 -4.89 5.06 3.87
C ARG A 65 -4.12 3.79 4.14
N VAL A 66 -4.80 2.72 4.55
CA VAL A 66 -4.21 1.39 4.51
C VAL A 66 -4.66 0.68 3.24
N HIS A 67 -3.71 0.13 2.50
CA HIS A 67 -3.99 -0.87 1.49
C HIS A 67 -3.89 -2.25 2.12
N LEU A 68 -4.80 -3.13 1.72
CA LEU A 68 -4.94 -4.51 2.18
C LEU A 68 -4.96 -5.41 0.96
N MET A 69 -4.36 -6.58 1.08
CA MET A 69 -4.43 -7.66 0.10
C MET A 69 -4.59 -8.98 0.81
N LEU A 70 -5.56 -9.77 0.38
CA LEU A 70 -5.61 -11.20 0.62
C LEU A 70 -5.58 -11.86 -0.75
N ALA A 71 -4.52 -12.62 -1.01
CA ALA A 71 -4.30 -13.31 -2.25
C ALA A 71 -4.08 -14.80 -1.98
N ASP A 72 -4.70 -15.65 -2.78
CA ASP A 72 -4.61 -17.09 -2.74
C ASP A 72 -4.15 -17.59 -4.12
N GLY A 73 -3.04 -18.32 -4.12
CA GLY A 73 -2.44 -18.87 -5.33
C GLY A 73 -2.82 -20.33 -5.56
N THR A 74 -3.31 -20.64 -6.76
CA THR A 74 -3.64 -22.03 -7.18
C THR A 74 -2.63 -23.11 -6.73
N GLY A 75 -3.11 -24.04 -5.90
CA GLY A 75 -2.35 -25.14 -5.28
C GLY A 75 -1.97 -24.83 -3.82
N HIS A 76 -1.28 -25.75 -3.15
CA HIS A 76 -0.81 -25.54 -1.76
C HIS A 76 0.70 -25.75 -1.63
N GLY A 77 1.25 -25.39 -0.47
CA GLY A 77 2.65 -25.60 -0.13
C GLY A 77 3.63 -24.70 -0.89
N ILE A 78 4.87 -25.15 -1.06
CA ILE A 78 5.98 -24.31 -1.54
C ILE A 78 5.78 -23.78 -2.97
N SER A 79 5.05 -24.49 -3.84
CA SER A 79 4.81 -24.07 -5.22
C SER A 79 3.85 -22.88 -5.31
N ALA A 80 2.81 -22.86 -4.48
CA ALA A 80 1.87 -21.75 -4.40
C ALA A 80 2.53 -20.53 -3.76
N ALA A 81 3.25 -20.75 -2.66
CA ALA A 81 4.07 -19.74 -1.98
C ALA A 81 5.05 -19.00 -2.92
N LEU A 82 5.73 -19.72 -3.82
CA LEU A 82 6.63 -19.11 -4.82
C LEU A 82 5.90 -18.16 -5.78
N CYS A 83 4.66 -18.49 -6.18
CA CYS A 83 3.86 -17.65 -7.06
C CYS A 83 3.42 -16.35 -6.38
N MET A 84 3.34 -16.34 -5.03
CA MET A 84 2.97 -15.16 -4.25
C MET A 84 4.10 -14.15 -4.02
N MET A 85 5.35 -14.53 -4.29
CA MET A 85 6.50 -13.62 -4.16
C MET A 85 6.37 -12.35 -5.03
N PRO A 86 6.18 -12.45 -6.37
CA PRO A 86 5.98 -11.27 -7.21
C PRO A 86 4.72 -10.48 -6.84
N VAL A 87 3.66 -11.18 -6.38
CA VAL A 87 2.40 -10.56 -5.95
C VAL A 87 2.65 -9.63 -4.75
N SER A 88 3.35 -10.14 -3.74
CA SER A 88 3.69 -9.37 -2.54
C SER A 88 4.61 -8.18 -2.87
N GLU A 89 5.63 -8.38 -3.70
CA GLU A 89 6.59 -7.34 -4.07
C GLU A 89 5.90 -6.17 -4.79
N ILE A 90 5.05 -6.47 -5.78
CA ILE A 90 4.29 -5.44 -6.52
C ILE A 90 3.37 -4.68 -5.57
N PHE A 91 2.63 -5.40 -4.72
CA PHE A 91 1.71 -4.80 -3.76
C PHE A 91 2.41 -3.78 -2.86
N TYR A 92 3.52 -4.17 -2.21
CA TYR A 92 4.25 -3.26 -1.31
C TYR A 92 4.95 -2.12 -2.07
N ALA A 93 5.52 -2.40 -3.24
CA ALA A 93 6.22 -1.38 -4.03
C ALA A 93 5.28 -0.30 -4.56
N MET A 94 4.06 -0.66 -4.96
CA MET A 94 3.07 0.29 -5.46
C MET A 94 2.30 0.96 -4.32
N SER A 95 1.93 0.22 -3.27
CA SER A 95 1.26 0.80 -2.10
C SER A 95 2.15 1.82 -1.39
N GLY A 96 3.45 1.53 -1.23
CA GLY A 96 4.41 2.48 -0.65
C GLY A 96 4.56 3.77 -1.45
N LYS A 97 4.29 3.73 -2.76
CA LYS A 97 4.28 4.92 -3.64
C LYS A 97 2.91 5.60 -3.72
N GLY A 98 1.89 5.09 -3.02
CA GLY A 98 0.54 5.67 -2.97
C GLY A 98 -0.30 5.44 -4.23
N PHE A 99 -0.01 4.42 -5.04
CA PHE A 99 -0.85 4.10 -6.21
C PHE A 99 -2.22 3.54 -5.79
N PRO A 100 -3.32 3.91 -6.46
CA PRO A 100 -4.64 3.34 -6.18
C PRO A 100 -4.69 1.81 -6.34
N ILE A 101 -5.52 1.13 -5.55
CA ILE A 101 -5.64 -0.34 -5.58
C ILE A 101 -6.06 -0.89 -6.96
N ALA A 102 -6.81 -0.11 -7.76
CA ALA A 102 -7.13 -0.43 -9.15
C ALA A 102 -5.86 -0.60 -10.01
N SER A 103 -4.92 0.34 -9.89
CA SER A 103 -3.65 0.28 -10.61
C SER A 103 -2.78 -0.88 -10.12
N ILE A 104 -2.85 -1.21 -8.82
CA ILE A 104 -2.17 -2.37 -8.25
C ILE A 104 -2.74 -3.66 -8.83
N ALA A 105 -4.08 -3.80 -8.87
CA ALA A 105 -4.76 -4.98 -9.43
C ALA A 105 -4.35 -5.22 -10.90
N ARG A 106 -4.32 -4.15 -11.71
CA ARG A 106 -3.92 -4.23 -13.11
C ARG A 106 -2.46 -4.63 -13.29
N GLU A 107 -1.54 -4.03 -12.52
CA GLU A 107 -0.12 -4.38 -12.60
C GLU A 107 0.13 -5.83 -12.15
N LEU A 108 -0.54 -6.26 -11.08
CA LEU A 108 -0.52 -7.66 -10.66
C LEU A 108 -0.99 -8.58 -11.79
N ASN A 109 -2.14 -8.30 -12.42
CA ASN A 109 -2.65 -9.13 -13.51
C ASN A 109 -1.66 -9.21 -14.67
N LYS A 110 -1.17 -8.05 -15.13
CA LYS A 110 -0.18 -7.98 -16.21
C LYS A 110 1.06 -8.81 -15.89
N LYS A 111 1.59 -8.72 -14.66
CA LYS A 111 2.75 -9.49 -14.26
C LYS A 111 2.45 -10.99 -14.21
N MET A 112 1.35 -11.37 -13.58
CA MET A 112 1.02 -12.78 -13.37
C MET A 112 0.69 -13.49 -14.70
N VAL A 113 0.05 -12.83 -15.67
CA VAL A 113 -0.14 -13.38 -17.03
C VAL A 113 1.20 -13.74 -17.68
N SER A 114 2.25 -12.96 -17.43
CA SER A 114 3.58 -13.21 -18.02
C SER A 114 4.40 -14.28 -17.29
N LEU A 115 4.12 -14.49 -16.00
CA LEU A 115 4.91 -15.37 -15.13
C LEU A 115 4.27 -16.74 -14.95
N LEU A 116 2.94 -16.81 -14.88
CA LEU A 116 2.23 -18.04 -14.56
C LEU A 116 1.99 -18.89 -15.83
N PRO A 117 2.03 -20.23 -15.70
CA PRO A 117 1.45 -21.14 -16.67
C PRO A 117 -0.05 -20.86 -16.90
N VAL A 118 -0.57 -21.30 -18.06
CA VAL A 118 -1.95 -21.05 -18.51
C VAL A 118 -3.02 -21.59 -17.54
N ASP A 119 -2.70 -22.63 -16.77
CA ASP A 119 -3.58 -23.30 -15.80
C ASP A 119 -3.44 -22.76 -14.37
N ARG A 120 -2.66 -21.69 -14.15
CA ARG A 120 -2.45 -21.09 -12.84
C ARG A 120 -2.92 -19.65 -12.80
N PHE A 121 -3.52 -19.29 -11.68
CA PHE A 121 -4.00 -17.95 -11.39
C PHE A 121 -3.95 -17.67 -9.90
N VAL A 122 -4.24 -16.42 -9.53
CA VAL A 122 -4.27 -15.93 -8.15
C VAL A 122 -5.64 -15.31 -7.88
N ALA A 123 -6.42 -15.91 -7.00
CA ALA A 123 -7.60 -15.27 -6.45
C ALA A 123 -7.12 -14.14 -5.52
N ALA A 124 -7.66 -12.94 -5.65
CA ALA A 124 -7.23 -11.81 -4.84
C ALA A 124 -8.36 -10.85 -4.52
N THR A 125 -8.34 -10.36 -3.29
CA THR A 125 -9.14 -9.24 -2.84
C THR A 125 -8.19 -8.13 -2.38
N LEU A 126 -8.35 -6.94 -2.94
CA LEU A 126 -7.61 -5.73 -2.61
C LEU A 126 -8.58 -4.73 -2.01
N ALA A 127 -8.18 -4.06 -0.92
CA ALA A 127 -8.98 -3.00 -0.33
C ALA A 127 -8.13 -1.80 0.07
N SER A 128 -8.70 -0.60 0.00
CA SER A 128 -8.14 0.63 0.53
C SER A 128 -9.11 1.20 1.56
N ILE A 129 -8.66 1.37 2.80
CA ILE A 129 -9.46 1.96 3.88
C ILE A 129 -8.92 3.37 4.16
N ASP A 130 -9.82 4.34 4.04
CA ASP A 130 -9.58 5.76 4.33
C ASP A 130 -10.46 6.16 5.51
N TRP A 131 -9.89 6.15 6.73
CA TRP A 131 -10.64 6.53 7.94
C TRP A 131 -11.03 8.00 7.99
N SER A 132 -10.26 8.87 7.32
CA SER A 132 -10.55 10.31 7.28
C SER A 132 -11.79 10.61 6.45
N ASN A 133 -11.95 9.93 5.31
CA ASN A 133 -13.12 10.06 4.44
C ASN A 133 -14.18 8.98 4.67
N LYS A 134 -13.98 8.12 5.67
CA LYS A 134 -14.83 6.96 5.97
C LYS A 134 -15.16 6.10 4.75
N THR A 135 -14.15 5.84 3.91
CA THR A 135 -14.34 5.18 2.61
C THR A 135 -13.59 3.85 2.54
N ILE A 136 -14.27 2.83 2.01
CA ILE A 136 -13.70 1.55 1.59
C ILE A 136 -13.76 1.50 0.07
N GLU A 137 -12.60 1.40 -0.57
CA GLU A 137 -12.49 1.00 -1.97
C GLU A 137 -12.09 -0.48 -2.01
N ILE A 138 -12.72 -1.28 -2.86
CA ILE A 138 -12.44 -2.71 -2.95
C ILE A 138 -12.47 -3.22 -4.39
N TRP A 139 -11.49 -4.07 -4.71
CA TRP A 139 -11.45 -4.88 -5.91
C TRP A 139 -11.38 -6.35 -5.51
N ASN A 140 -12.27 -7.19 -6.06
CA ASN A 140 -12.26 -8.62 -5.80
C ASN A 140 -12.30 -9.38 -7.13
N GLY A 141 -11.26 -10.18 -7.36
CA GLY A 141 -11.12 -11.10 -8.48
C GLY A 141 -10.85 -12.51 -8.01
N GLY A 142 -11.85 -13.39 -8.11
CA GLY A 142 -11.75 -14.80 -7.74
C GLY A 142 -11.88 -15.16 -6.26
N GLY A 143 -11.80 -14.20 -5.33
CA GLY A 143 -11.85 -14.49 -3.89
C GLY A 143 -13.28 -14.58 -3.30
N PRO A 144 -13.42 -15.08 -2.06
CA PRO A 144 -14.69 -15.05 -1.33
C PRO A 144 -15.26 -13.64 -1.16
N ALA A 145 -16.54 -13.56 -0.82
CA ALA A 145 -17.21 -12.27 -0.66
C ALA A 145 -16.71 -11.56 0.61
N ALA A 146 -16.10 -10.38 0.45
CA ALA A 146 -15.79 -9.49 1.56
C ALA A 146 -17.07 -8.83 2.10
N PHE A 147 -17.07 -8.39 3.35
CA PHE A 147 -18.26 -7.77 3.94
C PHE A 147 -17.92 -6.76 5.03
N PHE A 148 -18.87 -5.87 5.29
CA PHE A 148 -18.83 -4.91 6.39
C PHE A 148 -19.96 -5.21 7.37
N VAL A 149 -19.62 -5.26 8.64
CA VAL A 149 -20.54 -5.48 9.76
C VAL A 149 -20.51 -4.26 10.67
N ASN A 150 -21.65 -3.72 11.07
CA ASN A 150 -21.69 -2.63 12.04
C ASN A 150 -21.34 -3.12 13.47
N GLU A 151 -21.29 -2.18 14.41
CA GLU A 151 -21.09 -2.49 15.84
C GLU A 151 -22.20 -3.38 16.42
N ALA A 152 -23.43 -3.33 15.88
CA ALA A 152 -24.55 -4.18 16.30
C ALA A 152 -24.48 -5.62 15.76
N GLY A 153 -23.49 -5.95 14.93
CA GLY A 153 -23.37 -7.27 14.31
C GLY A 153 -24.12 -7.42 12.99
N GLU A 154 -24.82 -6.39 12.53
CA GLU A 154 -25.59 -6.44 11.29
C GLU A 154 -24.68 -6.29 10.08
N ARG A 155 -24.87 -7.17 9.09
CA ARG A 155 -24.15 -7.10 7.81
C ARG A 155 -24.73 -5.98 6.95
N ILE A 156 -23.98 -4.89 6.80
CA ILE A 156 -24.42 -3.69 6.07
C ILE A 156 -24.10 -3.79 4.58
N GLN A 157 -22.92 -4.32 4.25
CA GLN A 157 -22.44 -4.37 2.87
C GLN A 157 -21.73 -5.69 2.58
N THR A 158 -21.86 -6.19 1.36
CA THR A 158 -21.18 -7.40 0.88
C THR A 158 -20.68 -7.19 -0.53
N TRP A 159 -19.40 -7.48 -0.77
CA TRP A 159 -18.75 -7.38 -2.06
C TRP A 159 -18.40 -8.78 -2.55
N LYS A 160 -19.28 -9.31 -3.41
CA LYS A 160 -19.00 -10.54 -4.15
C LYS A 160 -17.91 -10.28 -5.18
N SER A 161 -17.20 -11.34 -5.55
CA SER A 161 -16.27 -11.26 -6.68
C SER A 161 -17.00 -10.86 -7.96
N LYS A 162 -16.51 -9.80 -8.61
CA LYS A 162 -17.03 -9.29 -9.91
C LYS A 162 -16.04 -9.50 -11.04
N ASN A 163 -14.78 -9.80 -10.71
CA ASN A 163 -13.69 -9.91 -11.66
C ASN A 163 -13.15 -11.35 -11.69
N LEU A 164 -12.49 -11.72 -12.79
CA LEU A 164 -11.75 -12.97 -12.84
C LEU A 164 -10.48 -12.89 -11.99
N PRO A 165 -9.94 -14.04 -11.56
CA PRO A 165 -8.65 -14.09 -10.86
C PRO A 165 -7.52 -13.39 -11.63
N ILE A 166 -6.54 -12.90 -10.88
CA ILE A 166 -5.32 -12.30 -11.39
C ILE A 166 -4.53 -13.35 -12.18
N GLY A 167 -4.08 -12.99 -13.39
CA GLY A 167 -3.31 -13.87 -14.27
C GLY A 167 -4.14 -14.53 -15.38
N VAL A 168 -5.45 -14.30 -15.44
CA VAL A 168 -6.36 -14.94 -16.41
C VAL A 168 -6.57 -14.10 -17.68
N LEU A 169 -6.80 -12.80 -17.51
CA LEU A 169 -7.20 -11.91 -18.62
C LEU A 169 -6.02 -11.14 -19.19
N SER A 170 -6.06 -10.86 -20.49
CA SER A 170 -5.13 -9.93 -21.12
C SER A 170 -5.27 -8.53 -20.48
N ASP A 171 -4.23 -7.69 -20.54
CA ASP A 171 -4.30 -6.32 -19.99
C ASP A 171 -5.47 -5.51 -20.60
N LYS A 172 -5.77 -5.74 -21.87
CA LYS A 172 -6.89 -5.06 -22.56
C LYS A 172 -8.26 -5.46 -22.01
N ASP A 173 -8.43 -6.71 -21.60
CA ASP A 173 -9.70 -7.27 -21.17
C ASP A 173 -9.89 -7.21 -19.64
N PHE A 174 -8.83 -6.88 -18.89
CA PHE A 174 -8.86 -6.79 -17.44
C PHE A 174 -9.67 -5.58 -16.96
N ASP A 175 -10.66 -5.82 -16.10
CA ASP A 175 -11.45 -4.78 -15.41
C ASP A 175 -10.86 -4.52 -14.02
N ASP A 176 -10.32 -3.31 -13.84
CA ASP A 176 -9.72 -2.81 -12.60
C ASP A 176 -10.68 -1.89 -11.81
N LYS A 177 -11.96 -1.84 -12.17
CA LYS A 177 -12.94 -1.04 -11.42
C LYS A 177 -13.08 -1.52 -9.98
N VAL A 178 -13.07 -0.54 -9.09
CA VAL A 178 -13.29 -0.73 -7.65
C VAL A 178 -14.72 -0.37 -7.29
N ASP A 179 -15.29 -1.10 -6.34
CA ASP A 179 -16.48 -0.67 -5.64
C ASP A 179 -16.08 0.30 -4.52
N VAL A 180 -16.90 1.34 -4.29
CA VAL A 180 -16.67 2.35 -3.26
C VAL A 180 -17.84 2.34 -2.29
N PHE A 181 -17.55 2.34 -0.99
CA PHE A 181 -18.54 2.36 0.08
C PHE A 181 -18.14 3.36 1.15
N HIS A 182 -19.11 4.12 1.65
CA HIS A 182 -18.93 5.04 2.75
C HIS A 182 -19.63 4.48 3.97
N TRP A 183 -18.92 4.35 5.09
CA TRP A 183 -19.54 3.93 6.34
C TRP A 183 -19.97 5.15 7.15
N GLU A 184 -21.23 5.15 7.60
CA GLU A 184 -21.77 6.20 8.46
C GLU A 184 -21.48 5.89 9.94
N GLN A 185 -21.75 4.65 10.33
CA GLN A 185 -21.53 4.11 11.67
C GLN A 185 -20.27 3.25 11.70
N GLY A 186 -19.62 3.20 12.86
CA GLY A 186 -18.48 2.33 13.09
C GLY A 186 -18.82 0.85 12.87
N GLY A 187 -17.79 0.05 12.65
CA GLY A 187 -17.93 -1.37 12.37
C GLY A 187 -16.62 -2.04 12.02
N GLN A 188 -16.73 -3.19 11.38
CA GLN A 188 -15.61 -4.00 10.95
C GLN A 188 -15.76 -4.44 9.49
N PHE A 189 -14.70 -4.25 8.74
CA PHE A 189 -14.53 -4.79 7.39
C PHE A 189 -13.77 -6.12 7.45
N PHE A 190 -14.25 -7.14 6.74
CA PHE A 190 -13.67 -8.48 6.73
C PHE A 190 -13.32 -8.97 5.32
N MET A 191 -12.16 -9.62 5.23
CA MET A 191 -11.67 -10.40 4.09
C MET A 191 -11.23 -11.78 4.60
N TYR A 192 -11.44 -12.83 3.80
CA TYR A 192 -11.05 -14.19 4.14
C TYR A 192 -10.77 -15.02 2.88
N SER A 193 -9.96 -16.08 3.01
CA SER A 193 -9.79 -17.13 1.99
C SER A 193 -10.93 -18.15 2.07
N ASP A 194 -11.16 -18.89 0.99
CA ASP A 194 -12.18 -19.93 0.94
C ASP A 194 -11.93 -21.05 1.95
N GLY A 195 -10.68 -21.34 2.29
CA GLY A 195 -10.29 -22.27 3.35
C GLY A 195 -11.03 -22.04 4.68
N LEU A 196 -11.38 -20.80 5.03
CA LEU A 196 -12.23 -20.53 6.21
C LEU A 196 -13.60 -21.19 6.11
N THR A 197 -14.26 -21.03 4.97
CA THR A 197 -15.62 -21.54 4.74
C THR A 197 -15.65 -23.00 4.31
N GLU A 198 -14.56 -23.47 3.70
CA GLU A 198 -14.41 -24.82 3.19
C GLU A 198 -13.82 -25.81 4.20
N ALA A 199 -13.30 -25.31 5.33
CA ALA A 199 -12.83 -26.14 6.44
C ALA A 199 -13.89 -27.15 6.89
N ARG A 200 -13.47 -28.41 7.03
CA ARG A 200 -14.33 -29.56 7.35
C ARG A 200 -14.17 -30.00 8.79
N ASN A 201 -15.26 -30.44 9.39
CA ASN A 201 -15.21 -31.16 10.66
C ASN A 201 -14.93 -32.67 10.42
N PRO A 202 -14.70 -33.48 11.48
CA PRO A 202 -14.49 -34.93 11.33
C PRO A 202 -15.66 -35.69 10.68
N ALA A 203 -16.84 -35.08 10.58
CA ALA A 203 -18.01 -35.62 9.89
C ALA A 203 -18.11 -35.16 8.42
N ASP A 204 -17.06 -34.53 7.87
CA ASP A 204 -16.99 -34.00 6.50
C ASP A 204 -17.96 -32.84 6.21
N GLU A 205 -18.43 -32.15 7.25
CA GLU A 205 -19.29 -30.97 7.10
C GLU A 205 -18.47 -29.68 7.03
N LEU A 206 -18.76 -28.85 6.02
CA LEU A 206 -18.17 -27.52 5.86
C LEU A 206 -18.54 -26.61 7.04
N PHE A 207 -17.61 -25.75 7.46
CA PHE A 207 -17.89 -24.66 8.38
C PHE A 207 -18.97 -23.76 7.76
N GLY A 208 -18.71 -23.32 6.53
CA GLY A 208 -19.65 -22.63 5.67
C GLY A 208 -19.95 -21.19 6.10
N ASN A 209 -20.54 -20.45 5.17
CA ASN A 209 -20.88 -19.04 5.37
C ASN A 209 -21.80 -18.81 6.56
N GLU A 210 -22.78 -19.69 6.78
CA GLU A 210 -23.76 -19.50 7.87
C GLU A 210 -23.08 -19.56 9.24
N ARG A 211 -22.24 -20.57 9.52
CA ARG A 211 -21.56 -20.65 10.82
C ARG A 211 -20.56 -19.53 11.00
N MET A 212 -19.84 -19.15 9.94
CA MET A 212 -18.97 -17.97 9.95
C MET A 212 -19.75 -16.71 10.37
N TYR A 213 -20.89 -16.42 9.74
CA TYR A 213 -21.69 -15.25 10.10
C TYR A 213 -22.26 -15.34 11.52
N GLN A 214 -22.71 -16.52 11.96
CA GLN A 214 -23.19 -16.73 13.32
C GLN A 214 -22.10 -16.49 14.37
N ALA A 215 -20.86 -16.92 14.09
CA ALA A 215 -19.72 -16.66 14.97
C ALA A 215 -19.46 -15.15 15.11
N LEU A 216 -19.62 -14.40 14.00
CA LEU A 216 -19.41 -12.95 14.00
C LEU A 216 -20.53 -12.18 14.72
N LEU A 217 -21.78 -12.68 14.65
CA LEU A 217 -22.98 -12.06 15.25
C LEU A 217 -23.05 -12.17 16.77
N ARG A 218 -22.44 -13.21 17.35
CA ARG A 218 -22.55 -13.53 18.78
C ARG A 218 -21.57 -12.78 19.67
N ALA A 219 -20.70 -11.99 19.06
CA ALA A 219 -19.60 -11.32 19.72
C ALA A 219 -19.68 -9.80 19.50
N ASP A 220 -19.24 -9.05 20.50
CA ASP A 220 -19.02 -7.61 20.34
C ASP A 220 -17.85 -7.35 19.38
N THR A 221 -17.73 -6.11 18.89
CA THR A 221 -16.67 -5.72 17.94
C THR A 221 -15.26 -6.13 18.40
N ALA A 222 -14.98 -6.05 19.71
CA ALA A 222 -13.66 -6.35 20.26
C ALA A 222 -13.33 -7.86 20.26
N SER A 223 -14.34 -8.70 20.49
CA SER A 223 -14.17 -10.17 20.59
C SER A 223 -14.51 -10.90 19.31
N ARG A 224 -15.14 -10.24 18.33
CA ARG A 224 -15.63 -10.85 17.09
C ARG A 224 -14.59 -11.66 16.33
N PHE A 225 -13.38 -11.11 16.20
CA PHE A 225 -12.28 -11.78 15.50
C PHE A 225 -11.83 -13.06 16.22
N GLU A 226 -11.63 -12.99 17.53
CA GLU A 226 -11.23 -14.16 18.33
C GLU A 226 -12.34 -15.22 18.38
N HIS A 227 -13.60 -14.80 18.50
CA HIS A 227 -14.74 -15.73 18.50
C HIS A 227 -14.87 -16.50 17.19
N LEU A 228 -14.55 -15.86 16.05
CA LEU A 228 -14.47 -16.55 14.76
C LEU A 228 -13.39 -17.63 14.76
N LYS A 229 -12.19 -17.32 15.27
CA LYS A 229 -11.09 -18.30 15.37
C LYS A 229 -11.47 -19.48 16.25
N GLU A 230 -12.00 -19.21 17.44
CA GLU A 230 -12.42 -20.23 18.39
C GLU A 230 -13.52 -21.11 17.80
N SER A 231 -14.48 -20.50 17.10
CA SER A 231 -15.55 -21.23 16.42
C SER A 231 -15.03 -22.16 15.33
N LEU A 232 -14.05 -21.71 14.53
CA LEU A 232 -13.42 -22.55 13.51
C LEU A 232 -12.62 -23.69 14.15
N MET A 233 -11.79 -23.38 15.16
CA MET A 233 -10.99 -24.39 15.88
C MET A 233 -11.83 -25.45 16.56
N ALA A 234 -12.97 -25.06 17.13
CA ALA A 234 -13.94 -26.00 17.68
C ALA A 234 -14.61 -26.83 16.58
N HIS A 235 -14.89 -26.25 15.40
CA HIS A 235 -15.51 -26.97 14.28
C HIS A 235 -14.59 -28.04 13.70
N ILE A 236 -13.31 -27.71 13.49
CA ILE A 236 -12.34 -28.68 12.96
C ILE A 236 -11.77 -29.61 14.04
N ASP A 237 -12.26 -29.53 15.28
CA ASP A 237 -11.82 -30.34 16.43
C ASP A 237 -10.29 -30.29 16.66
N ALA A 238 -9.71 -29.09 16.49
CA ALA A 238 -8.27 -28.84 16.51
C ALA A 238 -7.43 -29.71 15.54
N ALA A 239 -8.06 -30.30 14.52
CA ALA A 239 -7.37 -30.92 13.40
C ALA A 239 -6.70 -29.87 12.51
N VAL A 240 -5.84 -30.33 11.59
CA VAL A 240 -5.28 -29.47 10.55
C VAL A 240 -6.36 -29.23 9.50
N SER A 241 -6.49 -28.00 9.01
CA SER A 241 -7.39 -27.67 7.90
C SER A 241 -6.90 -28.32 6.61
N ASP A 242 -7.83 -28.74 5.75
CA ASP A 242 -7.49 -29.31 4.43
C ASP A 242 -6.89 -28.27 3.48
N ASP A 243 -7.15 -26.99 3.75
CA ASP A 243 -6.65 -25.84 2.98
C ASP A 243 -6.22 -24.68 3.88
N ASP A 244 -5.46 -23.74 3.33
CA ASP A 244 -4.97 -22.57 4.03
C ASP A 244 -6.11 -21.64 4.45
N VAL A 245 -6.13 -21.27 5.74
CA VAL A 245 -7.15 -20.36 6.27
C VAL A 245 -6.52 -19.01 6.56
N SER A 246 -6.96 -17.99 5.82
CA SER A 246 -6.57 -16.61 6.03
C SER A 246 -7.78 -15.74 6.33
N VAL A 247 -7.68 -14.90 7.36
CA VAL A 247 -8.70 -13.94 7.73
C VAL A 247 -8.05 -12.61 8.06
N LEU A 248 -8.64 -11.52 7.58
CA LEU A 248 -8.26 -10.15 7.91
C LEU A 248 -9.51 -9.36 8.30
N ALA A 249 -9.40 -8.60 9.40
CA ALA A 249 -10.43 -7.71 9.88
C ALA A 249 -9.86 -6.31 10.13
N VAL A 250 -10.63 -5.28 9.76
CA VAL A 250 -10.26 -3.88 10.00
C VAL A 250 -11.36 -3.17 10.76
N ASN A 251 -10.97 -2.52 11.86
CA ASN A 251 -11.86 -1.69 12.67
C ASN A 251 -12.06 -0.32 11.99
N CYS A 252 -13.25 -0.09 11.45
CA CYS A 252 -13.70 1.16 10.86
C CYS A 252 -14.40 1.99 11.94
N LYS A 253 -13.69 2.93 12.58
CA LYS A 253 -14.22 3.72 13.70
C LYS A 253 -15.19 4.82 13.22
N THR A 254 -16.15 5.18 14.07
CA THR A 254 -17.16 6.23 13.82
C THR A 254 -16.57 7.63 13.96
N ASP A 255 -15.74 7.83 14.98
CA ASP A 255 -15.01 9.07 15.21
C ASP A 255 -13.52 8.79 15.06
N PHE A 256 -12.99 9.06 13.86
CA PHE A 256 -11.54 9.10 13.67
C PHE A 256 -11.04 10.50 14.04
N GLU A 257 -11.05 10.81 15.35
CA GLU A 257 -10.33 11.99 15.87
C GLU A 257 -8.83 11.71 16.10
N GLY A 258 -8.41 10.46 15.97
CA GLY A 258 -7.02 10.04 16.16
C GLY A 258 -6.26 9.97 14.86
N SER A 259 -5.30 10.87 14.65
CA SER A 259 -4.11 10.52 13.87
C SER A 259 -3.53 9.21 14.41
N VAL A 260 -3.05 8.31 13.53
CA VAL A 260 -2.25 7.15 13.96
C VAL A 260 -1.10 7.66 14.83
N GLU A 261 -1.25 7.54 16.16
CA GLU A 261 -0.26 7.89 17.17
C GLU A 261 0.66 6.69 17.31
N LEU A 262 1.92 6.88 16.93
CA LEU A 262 3.01 5.97 17.22
C LEU A 262 3.18 5.94 18.75
N GLU A 263 2.70 4.90 19.42
CA GLU A 263 3.01 4.69 20.83
C GLU A 263 4.50 4.33 21.00
N ALA A 264 5.32 5.36 21.22
CA ALA A 264 6.45 5.24 22.13
C ALA A 264 5.94 5.59 23.53
N LYS A 265 5.82 4.58 24.40
CA LYS A 265 5.51 4.74 25.82
C LYS A 265 6.34 5.86 26.46
N THR A 266 5.77 7.03 26.74
CA THR A 266 6.20 7.85 27.87
C THR A 266 5.06 8.76 28.33
N LYS A 267 4.73 8.66 29.62
CA LYS A 267 3.82 9.55 30.34
C LYS A 267 4.18 11.02 30.10
N SER A 268 3.23 11.83 29.62
CA SER A 268 3.15 13.26 29.97
C SER A 268 1.84 13.87 29.48
N ASN A 269 1.01 14.28 30.42
CA ASN A 269 -0.03 15.29 30.26
C ASN A 269 0.59 16.55 29.62
N GLN A 270 0.36 16.84 28.34
CA GLN A 270 0.43 18.21 27.80
C GLN A 270 -0.55 18.41 26.65
N ALA A 271 -1.29 19.52 26.76
CA ALA A 271 -2.24 20.03 25.79
C ALA A 271 -1.69 20.06 24.35
N ILE A 272 -2.59 19.94 23.38
CA ILE A 272 -2.36 20.19 21.96
C ILE A 272 -1.65 21.54 21.81
N VAL A 273 -0.33 21.51 21.60
CA VAL A 273 0.46 22.67 21.24
C VAL A 273 0.24 22.90 19.74
N ARG A 274 -0.56 23.91 19.39
CA ARG A 274 -0.39 24.57 18.08
C ARG A 274 1.07 25.04 18.04
N GLY A 275 1.91 24.45 17.18
CA GLY A 275 3.32 24.83 17.07
C GLY A 275 3.48 26.36 16.94
N PRO A 276 4.17 27.05 17.87
CA PRO A 276 4.10 28.52 17.95
C PRO A 276 5.19 29.26 17.17
N GLY A 277 6.12 28.59 16.48
CA GLY A 277 7.36 29.19 15.97
C GLY A 277 7.46 29.36 14.46
N THR A 278 8.32 30.31 14.05
CA THR A 278 8.97 30.33 12.73
C THR A 278 10.12 29.32 12.73
N TRP A 279 10.34 28.65 11.61
CA TRP A 279 11.43 27.70 11.45
C TRP A 279 11.93 27.71 10.02
N LYS A 280 13.18 27.28 9.84
CA LYS A 280 13.81 27.03 8.55
C LYS A 280 14.49 25.66 8.58
N LEU A 281 14.31 24.89 7.53
CA LEU A 281 15.02 23.65 7.24
C LEU A 281 15.72 23.79 5.90
N GLU A 282 16.98 23.39 5.87
CA GLU A 282 17.79 23.33 4.66
C GLU A 282 18.46 21.96 4.62
N LEU A 283 18.22 21.23 3.54
CA LEU A 283 18.70 19.88 3.31
C LEU A 283 19.39 19.82 1.95
N LYS A 284 20.57 19.20 1.91
CA LYS A 284 21.25 18.87 0.67
C LYS A 284 21.51 17.37 0.66
N LEU A 285 20.98 16.70 -0.35
CA LEU A 285 21.20 15.27 -0.59
C LEU A 285 22.12 15.10 -1.78
N ASP A 286 23.11 14.22 -1.65
CA ASP A 286 23.96 13.82 -2.76
C ASP A 286 23.37 12.60 -3.51
N ALA A 287 24.05 12.15 -4.56
CA ALA A 287 23.60 11.01 -5.36
C ALA A 287 23.42 9.71 -4.54
N ALA A 288 24.24 9.48 -3.52
CA ALA A 288 24.16 8.28 -2.69
C ALA A 288 22.96 8.35 -1.73
N ASP A 289 22.68 9.52 -1.19
CA ASP A 289 21.51 9.78 -0.35
C ASP A 289 20.21 9.68 -1.14
N ILE A 290 20.15 10.27 -2.34
CA ILE A 290 18.96 10.23 -3.23
C ILE A 290 18.59 8.77 -3.62
N GLN A 291 19.57 7.87 -3.69
CA GLN A 291 19.36 6.45 -3.98
C GLN A 291 18.78 5.66 -2.80
N LYS A 292 19.04 6.08 -1.56
CA LYS A 292 18.76 5.28 -0.35
C LYS A 292 17.64 5.86 0.50
N ILE A 293 17.49 7.17 0.51
CA ILE A 293 16.57 7.89 1.39
C ILE A 293 15.26 8.13 0.65
N ASP A 294 14.18 7.57 1.19
CA ASP A 294 12.83 8.00 0.82
C ASP A 294 12.50 9.28 1.58
N LEU A 295 12.77 10.43 0.94
CA LEU A 295 12.75 11.72 1.61
C LEU A 295 11.33 12.22 1.92
N LEU A 296 10.37 11.95 1.04
CA LEU A 296 9.03 12.52 1.14
C LEU A 296 8.33 12.14 2.45
N PRO A 297 8.32 10.86 2.89
CA PRO A 297 7.77 10.49 4.20
C PRO A 297 8.45 11.21 5.37
N ILE A 298 9.76 11.45 5.30
CA ILE A 298 10.53 12.13 6.34
C ILE A 298 10.10 13.60 6.44
N LEU A 299 10.02 14.31 5.31
CA LEU A 299 9.59 15.70 5.26
C LEU A 299 8.14 15.87 5.75
N LEU A 300 7.24 14.96 5.38
CA LEU A 300 5.86 14.99 5.85
C LEU A 300 5.74 14.77 7.36
N THR A 301 6.49 13.80 7.88
CA THR A 301 6.53 13.53 9.32
C THR A 301 7.02 14.76 10.07
N TRP A 302 8.04 15.43 9.55
CA TRP A 302 8.57 16.65 10.12
C TRP A 302 7.57 17.82 10.05
N LEU A 303 6.92 18.05 8.91
CA LEU A 303 5.88 19.08 8.77
C LEU A 303 4.72 18.85 9.76
N LYS A 304 4.32 17.60 9.99
CA LYS A 304 3.30 17.25 10.99
C LYS A 304 3.78 17.62 12.40
N GLN A 305 5.03 17.32 12.76
CA GLN A 305 5.62 17.71 14.05
C GLN A 305 5.72 19.24 14.23
N CYS A 306 5.87 19.98 13.14
CA CYS A 306 5.85 21.45 13.13
C CYS A 306 4.43 22.05 13.33
N GLY A 307 3.40 21.22 13.52
CA GLY A 307 2.04 21.65 13.80
C GLY A 307 1.25 22.08 12.56
N ILE A 308 1.62 21.57 11.38
CA ILE A 308 0.84 21.77 10.14
C ILE A 308 -0.40 20.87 10.17
N SER A 309 -1.58 21.45 9.89
CA SER A 309 -2.86 20.72 9.94
C SER A 309 -2.94 19.62 8.88
N GLN A 310 -3.74 18.58 9.13
CA GLN A 310 -3.90 17.44 8.21
C GLN A 310 -4.30 17.85 6.79
N LYS A 311 -5.25 18.80 6.65
CA LYS A 311 -5.68 19.37 5.36
C LYS A 311 -4.52 20.01 4.59
N ASN A 312 -3.64 20.72 5.29
CA ASN A 312 -2.46 21.33 4.67
C ASN A 312 -1.39 20.28 4.36
N SER A 313 -1.20 19.30 5.23
CA SER A 313 -0.24 18.22 5.02
C SER A 313 -0.55 17.41 3.75
N GLN A 314 -1.83 17.11 3.46
CA GLN A 314 -2.22 16.42 2.21
C GLN A 314 -1.91 17.26 0.95
N ARG A 315 -2.19 18.56 0.99
CA ARG A 315 -1.90 19.47 -0.13
C ARG A 315 -0.40 19.67 -0.33
N LEU A 316 0.34 19.85 0.75
CA LEU A 316 1.79 19.96 0.74
C LEU A 316 2.44 18.66 0.27
N PHE A 317 1.88 17.49 0.62
CA PHE A 317 2.35 16.21 0.10
C PHE A 317 2.25 16.14 -1.42
N LEU A 318 1.09 16.49 -1.98
CA LEU A 318 0.89 16.57 -3.43
C LEU A 318 1.91 17.50 -4.08
N ILE A 319 2.13 18.68 -3.50
CA ILE A 319 3.08 19.65 -4.06
C ILE A 319 4.53 19.15 -3.98
N LEU A 320 4.97 18.74 -2.79
CA LEU A 320 6.34 18.27 -2.59
C LEU A 320 6.64 17.02 -3.41
N THR A 321 5.68 16.10 -3.53
CA THR A 321 5.82 14.88 -4.34
C THR A 321 6.07 15.24 -5.80
N GLU A 322 5.27 16.15 -6.38
CA GLU A 322 5.44 16.49 -7.79
C GLU A 322 6.70 17.28 -8.06
N LEU A 323 7.07 18.22 -7.19
CA LEU A 323 8.32 18.97 -7.38
C LEU A 323 9.56 18.10 -7.18
N TYR A 324 9.55 17.22 -6.17
CA TYR A 324 10.63 16.27 -5.93
C TYR A 324 10.75 15.24 -7.06
N ASN A 325 9.64 14.67 -7.52
CA ASN A 325 9.67 13.75 -8.66
C ASN A 325 10.13 14.46 -9.94
N ASN A 326 9.75 15.72 -10.16
CA ASN A 326 10.27 16.48 -11.30
C ASN A 326 11.79 16.69 -11.20
N ALA A 327 12.29 17.09 -10.03
CA ALA A 327 13.72 17.26 -9.78
C ALA A 327 14.50 15.94 -10.02
N VAL A 328 14.01 14.82 -9.50
CA VAL A 328 14.66 13.51 -9.67
C VAL A 328 14.49 12.99 -11.10
N ASP A 329 13.25 12.81 -11.57
CA ASP A 329 12.95 12.12 -12.82
C ASP A 329 13.41 12.93 -14.03
N HIS A 330 13.16 14.24 -14.03
CA HIS A 330 13.46 15.11 -15.17
C HIS A 330 14.80 15.82 -15.01
N GLY A 331 15.06 16.40 -13.84
CA GLY A 331 16.31 17.12 -13.57
C GLY A 331 17.52 16.20 -13.58
N LEU A 332 17.54 15.18 -12.72
CA LEU A 332 18.70 14.30 -12.54
C LEU A 332 18.74 13.13 -13.51
N LEU A 333 17.59 12.48 -13.74
CA LEU A 333 17.54 11.25 -14.52
C LEU A 333 17.20 11.48 -16.00
N GLY A 334 16.73 12.67 -16.41
CA GLY A 334 16.39 12.98 -17.81
C GLY A 334 15.36 12.03 -18.42
N LEU A 335 14.40 11.55 -17.61
CA LEU A 335 13.29 10.71 -18.08
C LEU A 335 12.24 11.57 -18.78
N ASP A 336 11.56 11.04 -19.80
CA ASP A 336 10.48 11.78 -20.49
C ASP A 336 9.13 11.56 -19.78
N SER A 337 8.39 12.64 -19.53
CA SER A 337 7.06 12.62 -18.91
C SER A 337 6.03 11.83 -19.75
N LYS A 338 6.27 11.67 -21.07
CA LYS A 338 5.40 10.94 -22.00
C LYS A 338 5.38 9.42 -21.78
N LEU A 339 6.26 8.86 -20.94
CA LEU A 339 6.31 7.43 -20.63
C LEU A 339 5.34 7.02 -19.49
N LYS A 340 4.68 7.99 -18.83
CA LYS A 340 3.77 7.77 -17.69
C LYS A 340 2.29 7.51 -18.10
N THR A 341 1.99 7.39 -19.40
CA THR A 341 0.60 7.50 -19.92
C THR A 341 -0.01 6.20 -20.47
N SER A 342 0.73 5.08 -20.50
CA SER A 342 0.20 3.76 -20.87
C SER A 342 0.75 2.63 -19.98
N SER A 343 -0.02 1.55 -19.80
CA SER A 343 0.36 0.37 -19.00
C SER A 343 1.63 -0.32 -19.50
N GLU A 344 1.92 -0.26 -20.80
CA GLU A 344 3.20 -0.71 -21.39
C GLU A 344 4.34 0.29 -21.18
N GLY A 345 4.07 1.60 -21.17
CA GLY A 345 5.06 2.66 -20.94
C GLY A 345 5.53 2.74 -19.49
N PHE A 346 4.67 2.41 -18.53
CA PHE A 346 4.91 2.58 -17.10
C PHE A 346 5.95 1.58 -16.54
N GLU A 347 5.89 0.31 -16.95
CA GLU A 347 6.90 -0.70 -16.56
C GLU A 347 8.28 -0.33 -17.12
N GLY A 348 8.34 0.10 -18.38
CA GLY A 348 9.56 0.61 -19.01
C GLY A 348 10.10 1.87 -18.31
N TYR A 349 9.20 2.74 -17.84
CA TYR A 349 9.55 3.91 -17.05
C TYR A 349 10.14 3.54 -15.69
N LEU A 350 9.52 2.64 -14.92
CA LEU A 350 10.02 2.21 -13.61
C LEU A 350 11.38 1.52 -13.71
N LYS A 351 11.56 0.67 -14.72
CA LYS A 351 12.84 0.02 -15.01
C LYS A 351 13.93 1.03 -15.34
N LYS A 352 13.66 1.97 -16.27
CA LYS A 352 14.60 3.04 -16.62
C LYS A 352 14.93 3.93 -15.43
N ARG A 353 13.95 4.24 -14.58
CA ARG A 353 14.14 5.03 -13.37
C ARG A 353 15.07 4.32 -12.39
N SER A 354 14.81 3.06 -12.08
CA SER A 354 15.68 2.26 -11.20
C SER A 354 17.11 2.14 -11.76
N GLU A 355 17.25 1.85 -13.06
CA GLU A 355 18.54 1.73 -13.73
C GLU A 355 19.34 3.04 -13.67
N ARG A 356 18.73 4.18 -14.03
CA ARG A 356 19.43 5.48 -14.02
C ARG A 356 19.75 5.95 -12.60
N LEU A 357 18.85 5.72 -11.65
CA LEU A 357 19.06 6.06 -10.25
C LEU A 357 20.25 5.28 -9.66
N SER A 358 20.37 3.98 -9.97
CA SER A 358 21.50 3.14 -9.51
C SER A 358 22.86 3.53 -10.11
N LYS A 359 22.86 4.26 -11.24
CA LYS A 359 24.07 4.71 -11.95
C LYS A 359 24.40 6.17 -11.65
N LEU A 360 23.62 6.84 -10.82
CA LEU A 360 23.82 8.24 -10.47
C LEU A 360 25.05 8.36 -9.56
N GLN A 361 26.07 9.09 -10.00
CA GLN A 361 27.32 9.27 -9.26
C GLN A 361 27.51 10.71 -8.78
N GLU A 362 27.22 11.68 -9.65
CA GLU A 362 27.37 13.12 -9.35
C GLU A 362 26.01 13.80 -9.54
N ALA A 363 25.30 14.00 -8.44
CA ALA A 363 24.04 14.72 -8.40
C ALA A 363 23.79 15.28 -7.01
N SER A 364 23.00 16.35 -6.93
CA SER A 364 22.47 16.82 -5.66
C SER A 364 21.07 17.39 -5.79
N ILE A 365 20.29 17.26 -4.72
CA ILE A 365 19.02 17.96 -4.53
C ILE A 365 19.13 18.79 -3.26
N GLU A 366 18.84 20.08 -3.38
CA GLU A 366 18.77 21.02 -2.27
C GLU A 366 17.30 21.36 -2.03
N ILE A 367 16.85 21.19 -0.79
CA ILE A 367 15.49 21.47 -0.37
C ILE A 367 15.55 22.46 0.79
N TYR A 368 14.80 23.54 0.62
CA TYR A 368 14.62 24.58 1.61
C TYR A 368 13.14 24.62 1.97
N LEU A 369 12.81 24.59 3.25
CA LEU A 369 11.47 24.88 3.74
C LEU A 369 11.56 25.91 4.86
N GLU A 370 10.65 26.88 4.87
CA GLU A 370 10.54 27.87 5.92
C GLU A 370 9.06 28.18 6.20
N ARG A 371 8.69 28.20 7.48
CA ARG A 371 7.42 28.75 7.91
C ARG A 371 7.59 30.21 8.28
N ILE A 372 6.94 31.06 7.50
CA ILE A 372 6.92 32.49 7.72
C ILE A 372 5.58 32.83 8.35
N LYS A 373 5.64 33.33 9.58
CA LYS A 373 4.47 33.73 10.36
C LYS A 373 4.66 35.17 10.81
N ASP A 374 3.86 36.07 10.26
CA ASP A 374 3.78 37.46 10.71
C ASP A 374 2.40 37.78 11.31
N LYS A 375 2.11 39.06 11.61
CA LYS A 375 0.83 39.47 12.21
C LYS A 375 -0.37 39.36 11.26
N LYS A 376 -0.16 39.14 9.97
CA LYS A 376 -1.17 39.17 8.90
C LYS A 376 -1.23 37.89 8.06
N GLU A 377 -0.14 37.14 7.96
CA GLU A 377 0.00 35.96 7.09
C GLU A 377 0.75 34.83 7.80
N ASP A 378 0.31 33.59 7.55
CA ASP A 378 0.97 32.35 7.96
C ASP A 378 1.08 31.47 6.71
N TYR A 379 2.30 31.32 6.20
CA TYR A 379 2.57 30.60 4.96
C TYR A 379 3.88 29.83 5.03
N LEU A 380 3.98 28.83 4.16
CA LEU A 380 5.20 28.08 3.92
C LEU A 380 5.85 28.58 2.64
N PHE A 381 7.13 28.91 2.73
CA PHE A 381 8.00 29.06 1.59
C PHE A 381 8.80 27.76 1.44
N PHE A 382 8.86 27.22 0.24
CA PHE A 382 9.77 26.11 -0.04
C PHE A 382 10.39 26.24 -1.41
N ARG A 383 11.62 25.72 -1.49
CA ARG A 383 12.43 25.79 -2.69
C ARG A 383 13.10 24.44 -2.89
N ILE A 384 13.04 23.94 -4.12
CA ILE A 384 13.68 22.70 -4.53
C ILE A 384 14.60 23.02 -5.69
N LYS A 385 15.86 22.64 -5.56
CA LYS A 385 16.90 22.82 -6.57
C LYS A 385 17.56 21.49 -6.86
N ASP A 386 17.68 21.15 -8.13
CA ASP A 386 18.45 20.00 -8.58
C ASP A 386 19.74 20.43 -9.30
N SER A 387 20.72 19.54 -9.34
CA SER A 387 21.98 19.76 -10.06
C SER A 387 21.89 19.47 -11.57
N GLY A 388 20.69 19.21 -12.08
CA GLY A 388 20.45 18.93 -13.49
C GLY A 388 20.62 20.16 -14.38
N PRO A 389 20.56 19.98 -15.71
CA PRO A 389 20.81 21.03 -16.70
C PRO A 389 19.71 22.12 -16.74
N GLY A 390 18.58 21.90 -16.05
CA GLY A 390 17.40 22.76 -16.13
C GLY A 390 16.62 22.57 -17.44
N PHE A 391 15.57 23.36 -17.61
CA PHE A 391 14.74 23.37 -18.80
C PHE A 391 14.24 24.79 -19.11
N ASP A 392 13.97 25.06 -20.39
CA ASP A 392 13.40 26.35 -20.82
C ASP A 392 11.93 26.46 -20.39
N PHE A 393 11.72 26.93 -19.16
CA PHE A 393 10.40 27.20 -18.61
C PHE A 393 9.73 28.40 -19.31
N VAL A 394 10.49 29.31 -19.93
CA VAL A 394 9.93 30.46 -20.66
C VAL A 394 9.21 29.99 -21.94
N GLN A 395 9.77 29.04 -22.69
CA GLN A 395 9.05 28.40 -23.80
C GLN A 395 7.90 27.49 -23.33
N HIS A 396 8.06 26.83 -22.17
CA HIS A 396 7.02 25.98 -21.61
C HIS A 396 5.78 26.77 -21.18
N PHE A 397 5.94 28.05 -20.80
CA PHE A 397 4.86 28.91 -20.28
C PHE A 397 4.50 30.13 -21.16
N ARG A 398 5.30 30.51 -22.18
CA ARG A 398 4.91 31.57 -23.14
C ARG A 398 3.91 31.05 -24.16
N GLY A 399 2.66 31.51 -24.05
CA GLY A 399 1.65 31.39 -25.11
C GLY A 399 0.43 30.54 -24.79
N GLN A 400 0.30 29.96 -23.60
CA GLN A 400 -0.93 29.27 -23.22
C GLN A 400 -2.00 30.27 -22.78
N VAL A 401 -2.85 30.67 -23.73
CA VAL A 401 -4.28 30.50 -23.50
C VAL A 401 -4.46 29.07 -23.01
N ILE A 402 -4.99 28.90 -21.79
CA ILE A 402 -5.17 27.62 -21.12
C ILE A 402 -6.03 26.74 -22.05
N CYS A 403 -5.36 25.90 -22.84
CA CYS A 403 -5.96 24.90 -23.71
C CYS A 403 -5.65 23.54 -23.09
N VAL A 404 -6.71 22.78 -22.82
CA VAL A 404 -6.75 21.55 -22.00
C VAL A 404 -6.08 20.34 -22.69
N ASP A 405 -5.49 20.52 -23.88
CA ASP A 405 -5.16 19.42 -24.80
C ASP A 405 -3.66 19.08 -24.96
N LEU A 406 -2.78 19.54 -24.07
CA LEU A 406 -1.39 19.06 -24.03
C LEU A 406 -1.14 18.21 -22.77
N LEU A 407 -0.93 16.90 -22.98
CA LEU A 407 -0.80 15.85 -21.96
C LEU A 407 0.49 15.89 -21.11
N SER A 408 1.39 16.85 -21.35
CA SER A 408 2.60 17.10 -20.55
C SER A 408 2.42 18.39 -19.74
N GLY A 409 2.53 18.31 -18.40
CA GLY A 409 2.49 19.50 -17.52
C GLY A 409 1.40 19.53 -16.44
N ARG A 410 0.52 18.52 -16.36
CA ARG A 410 -0.57 18.47 -15.36
C ARG A 410 -0.09 18.64 -13.91
N GLY A 411 1.05 18.04 -13.56
CA GLY A 411 1.63 18.15 -12.22
C GLY A 411 2.00 19.60 -11.86
N ILE A 412 2.66 20.32 -12.77
CA ILE A 412 3.03 21.73 -12.54
C ILE A 412 1.79 22.62 -12.53
N THR A 413 0.82 22.38 -13.40
CA THR A 413 -0.47 23.09 -13.39
C THR A 413 -1.23 22.87 -12.08
N LEU A 414 -1.23 21.64 -11.56
CA LEU A 414 -1.83 21.29 -10.28
C LEU A 414 -1.11 22.01 -9.13
N VAL A 415 0.22 21.96 -9.07
CA VAL A 415 1.00 22.67 -8.05
C VAL A 415 0.68 24.16 -8.09
N ASN A 416 0.72 24.77 -9.28
CA ASN A 416 0.41 26.19 -9.44
C ASN A 416 -1.01 26.53 -8.93
N SER A 417 -2.01 25.67 -9.17
CA SER A 417 -3.38 25.87 -8.68
C SER A 417 -3.53 25.76 -7.15
N LEU A 418 -2.62 25.06 -6.49
CA LEU A 418 -2.64 24.83 -5.04
C LEU A 418 -1.80 25.86 -4.26
N THR A 419 -1.06 26.72 -4.94
CA THR A 419 -0.06 27.62 -4.35
C THR A 419 -0.42 29.07 -4.60
N ARG A 420 0.03 29.98 -3.72
CA ARG A 420 -0.13 31.43 -3.94
C ARG A 420 0.73 31.90 -5.09
N ARG A 421 1.96 31.40 -5.14
CA ARG A 421 2.98 31.74 -6.13
C ARG A 421 3.89 30.55 -6.34
N MET A 422 4.25 30.33 -7.59
CA MET A 422 5.25 29.36 -8.02
C MET A 422 6.13 30.03 -9.07
N THR A 423 7.44 29.97 -8.90
CA THR A 423 8.42 30.59 -9.80
C THR A 423 9.54 29.60 -10.10
N TYR A 424 9.84 29.39 -11.38
CA TYR A 424 11.08 28.72 -11.79
C TYR A 424 12.18 29.77 -11.99
N LEU A 425 13.39 29.46 -11.54
CA LEU A 425 14.58 30.29 -11.72
C LEU A 425 15.47 29.71 -12.83
N GLU A 426 16.13 30.56 -13.61
CA GLU A 426 17.06 30.13 -14.65
C GLU A 426 18.23 29.33 -14.05
N PRO A 427 18.65 28.19 -14.66
CA PRO A 427 18.25 27.65 -15.96
C PRO A 427 17.01 26.72 -15.97
N GLY A 428 16.19 26.71 -14.92
CA GLY A 428 14.97 25.89 -14.79
C GLY A 428 15.13 24.63 -13.93
N ASN A 429 16.23 24.52 -13.19
CA ASN A 429 16.50 23.46 -12.22
C ASN A 429 16.22 23.88 -10.77
N GLU A 430 15.55 25.03 -10.58
CA GLU A 430 15.23 25.58 -9.27
C GLU A 430 13.81 26.14 -9.32
N VAL A 431 13.01 25.77 -8.32
CA VAL A 431 11.62 26.19 -8.18
C VAL A 431 11.36 26.70 -6.77
N GLU A 432 10.71 27.85 -6.67
CA GLU A 432 10.28 28.50 -5.43
C GLU A 432 8.76 28.54 -5.37
N VAL A 433 8.21 28.26 -4.18
CA VAL A 433 6.76 28.17 -3.98
C VAL A 433 6.35 28.77 -2.64
N GLU A 434 5.25 29.52 -2.68
CA GLU A 434 4.57 30.06 -1.51
C GLU A 434 3.20 29.36 -1.33
N TYR A 435 2.99 28.72 -0.18
CA TYR A 435 1.74 28.04 0.17
C TYR A 435 1.11 28.64 1.43
N ILE A 436 -0.14 29.11 1.33
CA ILE A 436 -0.86 29.72 2.45
C ILE A 436 -1.43 28.63 3.36
N LEU A 437 -1.16 28.71 4.68
CA LEU A 437 -1.61 27.70 5.64
C LEU A 437 -3.09 27.84 6.05
N GLY A 438 -3.72 28.99 5.83
CA GLY A 438 -5.18 29.14 5.94
C GLY A 438 -5.71 29.21 7.37
#